data_AF-A0A7S3SCW9-F1
#
_entry.id   AF-A0A7S3SCW9-F1
#
_cell.length_a   1.000
_cell.length_b   1.000
_cell.length_c   1.000
_cell.angle_alpha   90.00
_cell.angle_beta   90.00
_cell.angle_gamma   90.00
#
_symmetry.space_group_name_H-M   'P 1'
#
loop_
_entity.id
_entity.type
_entity.pdbx_description
1 polymer ?
#
loop_
_entity_poly.entity_id
_entity_poly.type
_entity_poly.pdbx_seq_one_letter_code
_entity_poly.pdbx_strand_id
1 'polypeptide(L)'
;MDEWMWSGETGRWHDVEWEGRGQLQQVSAASFTPLWACQHSAEREAAAVQSLRRSGLVQEGGVATTLVESGEQWDWPNAWPPLQQMLVEGLAGCEADGAAELAEDLALRWLRSNHRGWARDGVMREKYDATRPGESGGGGEYTPQVGFGWTNGVALWLLERYGDSFARSLTAPASSEKCTAIGDGG
;
A
#
# COMPACT_ATOMS: atom_id res chain seq x y z
N MET A 1 19.16 7.09 10.48
CA MET A 1 18.34 6.22 9.61
C MET A 1 18.92 6.20 8.22
N ASP A 2 18.99 7.34 7.54
CA ASP A 2 19.52 7.40 6.16
C ASP A 2 20.95 6.91 6.00
N GLU A 3 21.83 7.19 6.96
CA GLU A 3 23.24 6.76 6.89
C GLU A 3 23.40 5.23 6.75
N TRP A 4 22.51 4.45 7.39
CA TRP A 4 22.68 3.00 7.51
C TRP A 4 21.65 2.21 6.71
N MET A 5 20.42 2.72 6.61
CA MET A 5 19.29 2.01 6.05
C MET A 5 18.99 2.44 4.61
N TRP A 6 19.33 3.67 4.21
CA TRP A 6 19.07 4.12 2.84
C TRP A 6 20.03 3.45 1.86
N SER A 7 19.51 3.02 0.71
CA SER A 7 20.31 2.63 -0.44
C SER A 7 19.92 3.47 -1.65
N GLY A 8 20.87 4.19 -2.22
CA GLY A 8 20.68 4.94 -3.46
C GLY A 8 20.48 4.04 -4.68
N GLU A 9 20.98 2.80 -4.64
CA GLU A 9 20.83 1.82 -5.72
C GLU A 9 19.38 1.32 -5.81
N THR A 10 18.78 0.98 -4.67
CA THR A 10 17.41 0.46 -4.61
C THR A 10 16.38 1.57 -4.42
N GLY A 11 16.81 2.78 -4.03
CA GLY A 11 15.96 3.93 -3.76
C GLY A 11 15.01 3.70 -2.59
N ARG A 12 15.40 2.97 -1.54
CA ARG A 12 14.55 2.68 -0.38
C ARG A 12 15.36 2.46 0.89
N TRP A 13 14.67 2.38 2.02
CA TRP A 13 15.28 2.00 3.29
C TRP A 13 15.22 0.48 3.49
N HIS A 14 16.28 -0.06 4.07
CA HIS A 14 16.48 -1.47 4.35
C HIS A 14 16.69 -1.67 5.84
N ASP A 15 16.18 -2.78 6.37
CA ASP A 15 16.59 -3.25 7.68
C ASP A 15 18.08 -3.63 7.65
N VAL A 16 18.78 -3.35 8.75
CA VAL A 16 20.22 -3.59 8.87
C VAL A 16 20.44 -4.67 9.91
N GLU A 17 21.27 -5.65 9.58
CA GLU A 17 21.69 -6.65 10.55
C GLU A 17 22.64 -6.04 11.58
N TRP A 18 22.28 -6.19 12.86
CA TRP A 18 22.99 -5.58 13.99
C TRP A 18 24.49 -5.93 14.06
N GLU A 19 24.88 -7.13 13.62
CA GLU A 19 26.27 -7.60 13.65
C GLU A 19 27.11 -7.18 12.41
N GLY A 20 26.66 -6.17 11.66
CA GLY A 20 27.45 -5.60 10.56
C GLY A 20 27.46 -6.47 9.29
N ARG A 21 26.44 -7.32 9.10
CA ARG A 21 26.31 -8.16 7.90
C ARG A 21 25.64 -7.45 6.71
N GLY A 22 25.34 -6.17 6.86
CA GLY A 22 24.84 -5.31 5.79
C GLY A 22 23.32 -5.12 5.81
N GLN A 23 22.82 -4.54 4.72
CA GLN A 23 21.40 -4.28 4.51
C GLN A 23 20.67 -5.54 4.01
N LEU A 24 19.54 -5.86 4.62
CA LEU A 24 18.63 -6.91 4.16
C LEU A 24 17.98 -6.50 2.85
N GLN A 25 18.15 -7.30 1.80
CA GLN A 25 17.72 -6.91 0.44
C GLN A 25 16.20 -7.06 0.19
N GLN A 26 15.50 -7.78 1.08
CA GLN A 26 14.06 -7.95 1.03
C GLN A 26 13.36 -6.59 1.07
N VAL A 27 12.35 -6.42 0.21
CA VAL A 27 11.48 -5.25 0.24
C VAL A 27 10.25 -5.54 1.09
N SER A 28 9.88 -4.59 1.93
CA SER A 28 8.66 -4.60 2.72
C SER A 28 8.00 -3.23 2.68
N ALA A 29 6.73 -3.14 3.08
CA ALA A 29 6.06 -1.85 3.23
C ALA A 29 6.80 -0.93 4.22
N ALA A 30 7.47 -1.52 5.22
CA ALA A 30 8.29 -0.77 6.19
C ALA A 30 9.50 -0.09 5.54
N SER A 31 9.99 -0.57 4.39
CA SER A 31 11.05 0.10 3.61
C SER A 31 10.70 1.53 3.19
N PHE A 32 9.42 1.91 3.25
CA PHE A 32 8.92 3.21 2.78
C PHE A 32 8.24 4.03 3.87
N THR A 33 8.06 3.48 5.08
CA THR A 33 7.50 4.24 6.22
C THR A 33 8.38 5.42 6.66
N PRO A 34 9.70 5.50 6.38
CA PRO A 34 10.45 6.73 6.66
C PRO A 34 9.89 7.96 5.95
N LEU A 35 9.21 7.83 4.80
CA LEU A 35 8.51 8.95 4.15
C LEU A 35 7.48 9.61 5.07
N TRP A 36 6.83 8.84 5.94
CA TRP A 36 5.87 9.33 6.93
C TRP A 36 6.51 10.16 8.06
N ALA A 37 7.77 9.85 8.41
CA ALA A 37 8.45 10.52 9.51
C ALA A 37 8.89 11.96 9.18
N CYS A 38 8.73 12.39 7.92
CA CYS A 38 9.15 13.67 7.34
C CYS A 38 10.67 13.98 7.52
N GLN A 39 11.18 14.96 6.76
CA GLN A 39 12.59 15.42 6.73
C GLN A 39 13.54 14.69 5.76
N HIS A 40 13.10 14.42 4.53
CA HIS A 40 13.95 13.86 3.48
C HIS A 40 14.25 14.89 2.39
N SER A 41 15.35 14.71 1.65
CA SER A 41 15.60 15.53 0.47
C SER A 41 14.62 15.16 -0.65
N ALA A 42 14.26 16.13 -1.50
CA ALA A 42 13.38 15.89 -2.65
C ALA A 42 13.90 14.77 -3.57
N GLU A 43 15.22 14.64 -3.74
CA GLU A 43 15.84 13.54 -4.49
C GLU A 43 15.54 12.18 -3.86
N ARG A 44 15.63 12.08 -2.53
CA ARG A 44 15.37 10.84 -1.81
C ARG A 44 13.89 10.47 -1.86
N GLU A 45 13.01 11.44 -1.68
CA GLU A 45 11.57 11.24 -1.83
C GLU A 45 11.24 10.73 -3.23
N ALA A 46 11.75 11.38 -4.28
CA ALA A 46 11.53 10.96 -5.66
C ALA A 46 12.03 9.53 -5.92
N ALA A 47 13.22 9.17 -5.42
CA ALA A 47 13.75 7.82 -5.51
C ALA A 47 12.86 6.79 -4.79
N ALA A 48 12.39 7.11 -3.59
CA ALA A 48 11.51 6.26 -2.79
C ALA A 48 10.14 6.05 -3.43
N VAL A 49 9.51 7.11 -3.96
CA VAL A 49 8.24 7.01 -4.69
C VAL A 49 8.39 6.10 -5.90
N GLN A 50 9.46 6.27 -6.67
CA GLN A 50 9.74 5.44 -7.84
C GLN A 50 10.03 3.98 -7.47
N SER A 51 10.75 3.75 -6.37
CA SER A 51 11.04 2.41 -5.85
C SER A 51 9.77 1.72 -5.34
N LEU A 52 8.89 2.41 -4.61
CA LEU A 52 7.60 1.88 -4.15
C LEU A 52 6.72 1.46 -5.33
N ARG A 53 6.62 2.30 -6.37
CA ARG A 53 5.84 1.99 -7.58
C ARG A 53 6.30 0.71 -8.28
N ARG A 54 7.61 0.43 -8.29
CA ARG A 54 8.19 -0.77 -8.92
C ARG A 54 8.41 -1.94 -7.95
N SER A 55 8.10 -1.75 -6.67
CA SER A 55 8.42 -2.73 -5.62
C SER A 55 7.67 -4.05 -5.74
N GLY A 56 6.52 -4.06 -6.43
CA GLY A 56 5.58 -5.19 -6.41
C GLY A 56 4.68 -5.23 -5.16
N LEU A 57 4.87 -4.35 -4.17
CA LEU A 57 4.02 -4.32 -2.98
C LEU A 57 2.66 -3.66 -3.24
N VAL A 58 2.59 -2.72 -4.18
CA VAL A 58 1.34 -2.01 -4.53
C VAL A 58 0.44 -2.94 -5.34
N GLN A 59 -0.67 -3.36 -4.75
CA GLN A 59 -1.63 -4.29 -5.33
C GLN A 59 -3.02 -3.65 -5.44
N GLU A 60 -3.99 -4.35 -6.04
CA GLU A 60 -5.34 -3.82 -6.24
C GLU A 60 -6.07 -3.50 -4.94
N GLY A 61 -5.82 -4.30 -3.90
CA GLY A 61 -6.48 -4.22 -2.61
C GLY A 61 -5.77 -3.38 -1.56
N GLY A 62 -4.56 -2.88 -1.86
CA GLY A 62 -3.71 -2.12 -0.94
C GLY A 62 -2.23 -2.47 -1.15
N VAL A 63 -1.38 -2.00 -0.24
CA VAL A 63 0.05 -2.32 -0.23
C VAL A 63 0.29 -3.57 0.64
N ALA A 64 0.83 -4.63 0.04
CA ALA A 64 1.22 -5.84 0.74
C ALA A 64 2.35 -5.58 1.75
N THR A 65 2.42 -6.38 2.81
CA THR A 65 3.43 -6.21 3.87
C THR A 65 4.84 -6.54 3.39
N THR A 66 4.98 -7.67 2.71
CA THR A 66 6.20 -8.14 2.05
C THR A 66 5.83 -8.83 0.74
N LEU A 67 6.82 -9.36 0.02
CA LEU A 67 6.62 -10.28 -1.12
C LEU A 67 6.88 -11.75 -0.76
N VAL A 68 6.99 -12.09 0.52
CA VAL A 68 7.32 -13.45 0.96
C VAL A 68 6.07 -14.22 1.31
N GLU A 69 5.89 -15.37 0.67
CA GLU A 69 4.82 -16.33 0.94
C GLU A 69 5.24 -17.30 2.06
N SER A 70 5.28 -16.83 3.30
CA SER A 70 5.64 -17.66 4.46
C SER A 70 4.44 -18.37 5.08
N GLY A 71 3.23 -17.84 4.90
CA GLY A 71 2.02 -18.23 5.64
C GLY A 71 1.81 -17.45 6.95
N GLU A 72 2.73 -16.56 7.30
CA GLU A 72 2.62 -15.69 8.48
C GLU A 72 1.72 -14.47 8.22
N GLN A 73 1.23 -13.84 9.29
CA GLN A 73 0.26 -12.73 9.17
C GLN A 73 0.86 -11.44 8.61
N TRP A 74 2.15 -11.21 8.82
CA TRP A 74 2.88 -10.01 8.40
C TRP A 74 3.70 -10.23 7.13
N ASP A 75 3.19 -11.08 6.25
CA ASP A 75 3.81 -11.47 5.00
C ASP A 75 2.77 -11.50 3.87
N TRP A 76 3.22 -11.76 2.64
CA TRP A 76 2.34 -11.83 1.49
C TRP A 76 1.23 -12.89 1.68
N PRO A 77 -0.03 -12.61 1.27
CA PRO A 77 -0.51 -11.42 0.56
C PRO A 77 -1.14 -10.35 1.49
N ASN A 78 -0.85 -10.38 2.79
CA ASN A 78 -1.58 -9.56 3.76
C ASN A 78 -1.22 -8.06 3.65
N ALA A 79 -2.25 -7.22 3.69
CA ALA A 79 -2.16 -5.78 3.83
C ALA A 79 -2.76 -5.33 5.17
N TRP A 80 -2.01 -4.51 5.91
CA TRP A 80 -2.39 -4.03 7.23
C TRP A 80 -2.74 -2.54 7.22
N PRO A 81 -3.82 -2.12 7.92
CA PRO A 81 -4.28 -0.73 7.94
C PRO A 81 -3.20 0.30 8.36
N PRO A 82 -2.38 0.07 9.40
CA PRO A 82 -1.34 1.03 9.81
C PRO A 82 -0.31 1.30 8.72
N LEU A 83 0.10 0.26 7.97
CA LEU A 83 1.04 0.40 6.87
C LEU A 83 0.43 1.23 5.74
N GLN A 84 -0.87 1.05 5.46
CA GLN A 84 -1.55 1.86 4.46
C GLN A 84 -1.57 3.34 4.86
N GLN A 85 -1.93 3.63 6.11
CA GLN A 85 -1.98 5.01 6.58
C GLN A 85 -0.61 5.67 6.53
N MET A 86 0.44 5.03 7.06
CA MET A 86 1.79 5.60 7.03
C MET A 86 2.25 5.90 5.60
N LEU A 87 2.00 4.99 4.66
CA LEU A 87 2.39 5.20 3.26
C LEU A 87 1.59 6.33 2.61
N VAL A 88 0.26 6.35 2.76
CA VAL A 88 -0.58 7.40 2.18
C VAL A 88 -0.22 8.77 2.77
N GLU A 89 -0.09 8.85 4.09
CA GLU A 89 0.24 10.10 4.78
C GLU A 89 1.65 10.58 4.44
N GLY A 90 2.65 9.69 4.40
CA GLY A 90 4.01 10.03 3.99
C GLY A 90 4.09 10.51 2.55
N LEU A 91 3.45 9.80 1.61
CA LEU A 91 3.42 10.19 0.20
C LEU A 91 2.70 11.53 -0.02
N ALA A 92 1.62 11.79 0.72
CA ALA A 92 0.90 13.07 0.64
C ALA A 92 1.71 14.25 1.18
N GLY A 93 2.68 13.99 2.07
CA GLY A 93 3.59 14.99 2.63
C GLY A 93 4.85 15.24 1.78
N CYS A 94 5.14 14.38 0.79
CA CYS A 94 6.30 14.54 -0.09
C CYS A 94 6.10 15.64 -1.14
N GLU A 95 7.19 16.28 -1.54
CA GLU A 95 7.22 17.25 -2.64
C GLU A 95 7.57 16.60 -4.00
N ALA A 96 7.86 15.29 -3.99
CA ALA A 96 8.23 14.55 -5.19
C ALA A 96 7.07 14.44 -6.21
N ASP A 97 7.41 14.62 -7.49
CA ASP A 97 6.48 14.44 -8.60
C ASP A 97 5.80 13.06 -8.56
N GLY A 98 4.47 13.04 -8.66
CA GLY A 98 3.71 11.80 -8.63
C GLY A 98 3.47 11.22 -7.23
N ALA A 99 3.97 11.85 -6.15
CA ALA A 99 3.78 11.35 -4.79
C ALA A 99 2.32 11.51 -4.33
N ALA A 100 1.73 12.69 -4.52
CA ALA A 100 0.34 12.97 -4.16
C ALA A 100 -0.65 12.07 -4.92
N GLU A 101 -0.40 11.83 -6.21
CA GLU A 101 -1.22 10.93 -7.04
C GLU A 101 -1.09 9.47 -6.58
N LEU A 102 0.10 9.05 -6.15
CA LEU A 102 0.27 7.72 -5.56
C LEU A 102 -0.46 7.62 -4.22
N ALA A 103 -0.37 8.63 -3.37
CA ALA A 103 -1.07 8.69 -2.09
C ALA A 103 -2.58 8.51 -2.29
N GLU A 104 -3.17 9.25 -3.22
CA GLU A 104 -4.58 9.13 -3.57
C GLU A 104 -4.92 7.75 -4.15
N ASP A 105 -4.14 7.23 -5.09
CA ASP A 105 -4.38 5.88 -5.65
C ASP A 105 -4.38 4.80 -4.55
N LEU A 106 -3.41 4.83 -3.64
CA LEU A 106 -3.33 3.90 -2.51
C LEU A 106 -4.51 4.07 -1.54
N ALA A 107 -4.90 5.32 -1.23
CA ALA A 107 -6.07 5.61 -0.41
C ALA A 107 -7.35 5.02 -1.02
N LEU A 108 -7.56 5.22 -2.32
CA LEU A 108 -8.74 4.74 -3.03
C LEU A 108 -8.78 3.22 -3.12
N ARG A 109 -7.64 2.55 -3.39
CA ARG A 109 -7.54 1.08 -3.35
C ARG A 109 -7.96 0.52 -2.00
N TRP A 110 -7.40 1.08 -0.93
CA TRP A 110 -7.70 0.62 0.42
C TRP A 110 -9.17 0.86 0.81
N LEU A 111 -9.72 2.04 0.53
CA LEU A 111 -11.14 2.35 0.76
C LEU A 111 -12.06 1.42 -0.04
N ARG A 112 -11.72 1.09 -1.30
CA ARG A 112 -12.48 0.11 -2.10
C ARG A 112 -12.44 -1.28 -1.47
N SER A 113 -11.28 -1.74 -1.00
CA SER A 113 -11.17 -3.03 -0.29
C SER A 113 -12.04 -3.05 0.96
N ASN A 114 -11.91 -2.03 1.80
CA ASN A 114 -12.69 -1.90 3.02
C ASN A 114 -14.20 -1.90 2.73
N HIS A 115 -14.63 -1.07 1.77
CA HIS A 115 -16.03 -0.95 1.39
C HIS A 115 -16.58 -2.26 0.81
N ARG A 116 -15.85 -2.95 -0.08
CA ARG A 116 -16.27 -4.24 -0.64
C ARG A 116 -16.44 -5.31 0.44
N GLY A 117 -15.48 -5.41 1.36
CA GLY A 117 -15.57 -6.37 2.46
C GLY A 117 -16.75 -6.07 3.39
N TRP A 118 -16.91 -4.80 3.77
CA TRP A 118 -18.02 -4.37 4.62
C TRP A 118 -19.39 -4.54 3.94
N ALA A 119 -19.52 -4.18 2.66
CA ALA A 119 -20.79 -4.32 1.93
C ALA A 119 -21.24 -5.78 1.79
N ARG A 120 -20.29 -6.72 1.74
CA ARG A 120 -20.58 -8.16 1.69
C ARG A 120 -20.92 -8.73 3.07
N ASP A 121 -20.13 -8.40 4.09
CA ASP A 121 -20.14 -9.14 5.36
C ASP A 121 -20.78 -8.35 6.52
N GLY A 122 -21.05 -7.05 6.33
CA GLY A 122 -21.55 -6.14 7.37
C GLY A 122 -20.51 -5.70 8.41
N VAL A 123 -19.26 -6.19 8.29
CA VAL A 123 -18.18 -5.92 9.25
C VAL A 123 -16.86 -5.54 8.56
N MET A 124 -16.06 -4.75 9.26
CA MET A 124 -14.67 -4.48 8.89
C MET A 124 -13.76 -5.57 9.45
N ARG A 125 -12.68 -5.88 8.74
CA ARG A 125 -11.74 -6.97 9.08
C ARG A 125 -10.45 -6.43 9.67
N GLU A 126 -9.76 -7.25 10.45
CA GLU A 126 -8.45 -6.92 11.04
C GLU A 126 -7.40 -6.54 9.98
N LYS A 127 -7.35 -7.32 8.89
CA LYS A 127 -6.42 -7.20 7.76
C LYS A 127 -7.11 -7.68 6.47
N TYR A 128 -6.59 -7.26 5.33
CA TYR A 128 -7.15 -7.57 4.01
C TYR A 128 -6.11 -8.27 3.13
N ASP A 129 -6.59 -9.01 2.14
CA ASP A 129 -5.73 -9.54 1.08
C ASP A 129 -5.41 -8.39 0.11
N ALA A 130 -4.12 -8.08 -0.05
CA ALA A 130 -3.65 -7.02 -0.92
C ALA A 130 -3.99 -7.28 -2.40
N THR A 131 -4.10 -8.54 -2.81
CA THR A 131 -4.34 -8.94 -4.20
C THR A 131 -5.83 -9.05 -4.54
N ARG A 132 -6.70 -9.22 -3.53
CA ARG A 132 -8.13 -9.48 -3.71
C ARG A 132 -8.97 -8.48 -2.92
N PRO A 133 -9.37 -7.34 -3.54
CA PRO A 133 -10.06 -6.28 -2.82
C PRO A 133 -11.35 -6.75 -2.14
N GLY A 134 -11.43 -6.53 -0.83
CA GLY A 134 -12.58 -6.93 0.00
C GLY A 134 -12.49 -8.33 0.59
N GLU A 135 -11.46 -9.11 0.25
CA GLU A 135 -11.17 -10.36 0.93
C GLU A 135 -10.39 -10.14 2.22
N SER A 136 -10.62 -11.02 3.19
CA SER A 136 -9.87 -11.04 4.45
C SER A 136 -8.44 -11.49 4.18
N GLY A 137 -7.49 -10.85 4.87
CA GLY A 137 -6.17 -11.46 5.05
C GLY A 137 -6.26 -12.73 5.90
N GLY A 138 -5.23 -13.56 5.84
CA GLY A 138 -5.14 -14.86 6.52
C GLY A 138 -3.76 -15.11 7.15
N GLY A 139 -3.45 -16.37 7.41
CA GLY A 139 -2.16 -16.79 7.97
C GLY A 139 -2.06 -16.64 9.50
N GLY A 140 -0.97 -17.16 10.06
CA GLY A 140 -0.62 -17.13 11.48
C GLY A 140 -1.41 -18.06 12.42
N GLU A 141 -1.27 -17.80 13.73
CA GLU A 141 -1.66 -18.73 14.80
C GLU A 141 -3.13 -18.68 15.24
N TYR A 142 -3.91 -17.66 14.84
CA TYR A 142 -5.28 -17.48 15.34
C TYR A 142 -6.27 -16.93 14.30
N THR A 143 -7.56 -17.23 14.54
CA THR A 143 -8.66 -16.84 13.67
C THR A 143 -8.75 -15.31 13.55
N PRO A 144 -8.92 -14.76 12.34
CA PRO A 144 -9.08 -13.32 12.12
C PRO A 144 -10.23 -12.72 12.95
N GLN A 145 -9.98 -11.55 13.54
CA GLN A 145 -10.95 -10.86 14.39
C GLN A 145 -11.87 -9.93 13.56
N VAL A 146 -13.10 -9.73 14.04
CA VAL A 146 -14.14 -8.91 13.40
C VAL A 146 -14.33 -7.59 14.14
N GLY A 147 -14.40 -6.49 13.39
CA GLY A 147 -14.26 -5.15 13.96
C GLY A 147 -12.84 -4.94 14.46
N PHE A 148 -12.18 -3.87 14.02
CA PHE A 148 -10.81 -3.62 14.46
C PHE A 148 -10.51 -2.13 14.50
N GLY A 149 -10.00 -1.65 15.64
CA GLY A 149 -9.79 -0.24 15.92
C GLY A 149 -8.99 0.47 14.83
N TRP A 150 -7.85 -0.11 14.41
CA TRP A 150 -7.04 0.48 13.34
C TRP A 150 -7.73 0.48 11.98
N THR A 151 -8.57 -0.50 11.65
CA THR A 151 -9.16 -0.61 10.31
C THR A 151 -10.21 0.46 10.19
N ASN A 152 -11.05 0.58 11.23
CA ASN A 152 -12.07 1.61 11.31
C ASN A 152 -11.43 3.01 11.36
N GLY A 153 -10.40 3.19 12.19
CA GLY A 153 -9.71 4.47 12.33
C GLY A 153 -9.06 4.93 11.02
N VAL A 154 -8.33 4.03 10.35
CA VAL A 154 -7.68 4.33 9.06
C VAL A 154 -8.71 4.60 7.97
N ALA A 155 -9.78 3.81 7.88
CA ALA A 155 -10.85 4.05 6.90
C ALA A 155 -11.51 5.43 7.10
N LEU A 156 -11.81 5.81 8.35
CA LEU A 156 -12.37 7.13 8.68
C LEU A 156 -11.38 8.25 8.35
N TRP A 157 -10.11 8.10 8.70
CA TRP A 157 -9.06 9.07 8.41
C TRP A 157 -8.89 9.29 6.89
N LEU A 158 -8.98 8.22 6.11
CA LEU A 158 -8.93 8.28 4.64
C LEU A 158 -10.19 8.88 4.04
N LEU A 159 -11.38 8.57 4.56
CA LEU A 159 -12.64 9.16 4.10
C LEU A 159 -12.69 10.67 4.36
N GLU A 160 -12.15 11.14 5.48
CA GLU A 160 -12.03 12.57 5.77
C GLU A 160 -11.18 13.31 4.73
N ARG A 161 -10.13 12.66 4.20
CA ARG A 161 -9.17 13.29 3.27
C ARG A 161 -9.50 13.07 1.80
N TYR A 162 -10.00 11.89 1.46
CA TYR A 162 -10.19 11.41 0.09
C TYR A 162 -11.63 10.99 -0.20
N GLY A 163 -12.58 11.25 0.70
CA GLY A 163 -13.98 10.82 0.57
C GLY A 163 -14.66 11.29 -0.70
N ASP A 164 -14.44 12.55 -1.10
CA ASP A 164 -14.96 13.11 -2.35
C ASP A 164 -14.42 12.38 -3.57
N SER A 165 -13.12 12.13 -3.61
CA SER A 165 -12.49 11.34 -4.69
C SER A 165 -12.98 9.91 -4.70
N PHE A 166 -13.14 9.30 -3.53
CA PHE A 166 -13.67 7.96 -3.39
C PHE A 166 -15.10 7.86 -3.92
N ALA A 167 -15.98 8.78 -3.52
CA ALA A 167 -17.37 8.85 -3.99
C ALA A 167 -17.45 8.99 -5.52
N ARG A 168 -16.67 9.91 -6.10
CA ARG A 168 -16.57 10.05 -7.57
C ARG A 168 -16.14 8.74 -8.22
N SER A 169 -15.15 8.07 -7.62
CA SER A 169 -14.60 6.82 -8.16
C SER A 169 -15.58 5.64 -8.13
N LEU A 170 -16.58 5.65 -7.23
CA LEU A 170 -17.65 4.65 -7.19
C LEU A 170 -18.70 4.87 -8.28
N THR A 171 -18.88 6.12 -8.71
CA THR A 171 -19.89 6.52 -9.72
C THR A 171 -19.34 6.56 -11.14
N ALA A 172 -18.02 6.53 -11.32
CA ALA A 172 -17.41 6.56 -12.63
C ALA A 172 -17.75 5.27 -13.41
N PRO A 173 -18.24 5.35 -14.66
CA PRO A 173 -18.42 4.16 -15.48
C PRO A 173 -17.07 3.46 -15.66
N ALA A 174 -17.04 2.14 -15.54
CA ALA A 174 -15.83 1.35 -15.77
C ALA A 174 -15.28 1.71 -17.16
N SER A 175 -14.07 2.26 -17.21
CA SER A 175 -13.41 2.62 -18.47
C SER A 175 -13.30 1.36 -19.32
N SER A 176 -13.96 1.36 -20.49
CA SER A 176 -13.84 0.26 -21.44
C SER A 176 -12.39 0.06 -21.82
N GLU A 177 -11.88 -1.15 -21.62
CA GLU A 177 -10.64 -1.57 -22.23
C GLU A 177 -10.77 -1.35 -23.74
N LYS A 178 -9.83 -0.59 -24.32
CA LYS A 178 -9.72 -0.45 -25.77
C LYS A 178 -9.44 -1.83 -26.33
N CYS A 179 -10.46 -2.47 -26.85
CA CYS A 179 -10.33 -3.59 -27.77
C CYS A 179 -9.59 -3.06 -29.01
N THR A 180 -8.27 -3.20 -29.02
CA THR A 180 -7.46 -2.98 -30.22
C THR A 180 -7.82 -4.11 -31.17
N ALA A 181 -8.74 -3.83 -32.09
CA ALA A 181 -9.01 -4.70 -33.22
C ALA A 181 -7.70 -4.88 -33.99
N ILE A 182 -7.21 -6.11 -34.01
CA ILE A 182 -6.17 -6.58 -34.90
C ILE A 182 -6.76 -6.43 -36.32
N GLY A 183 -6.16 -5.56 -37.13
CA GLY A 183 -6.53 -5.40 -38.53
C GLY A 183 -6.14 -6.65 -39.32
N ASP A 184 -7.15 -7.35 -39.82
CA ASP A 184 -6.98 -8.36 -40.88
C ASP A 184 -6.65 -7.66 -42.20
N GLY A 185 -5.79 -8.34 -42.97
CA GLY A 185 -5.14 -7.82 -44.16
C GLY A 185 -6.02 -7.59 -45.39
N GLY A 186 -5.42 -6.85 -46.31
CA GLY A 186 -5.82 -6.63 -47.70
C GLY A 186 -4.62 -6.13 -48.49
#